data_AF-A0A4R4V7R8-F1
#
_entry.id   AF-A0A4R4V7R8-F1
#
_cell.length_a   1.000
_cell.length_b   1.000
_cell.length_c   1.000
_cell.angle_alpha   90.00
_cell.angle_beta   90.00
_cell.angle_gamma   90.00
#
_symmetry.space_group_name_H-M   'P 1'
#
loop_
_entity.id
_entity.type
_entity.pdbx_description
1 polymer ?
#
loop_
_entity_poly.entity_id
_entity_poly.type
_entity_poly.pdbx_seq_one_letter_code
_entity_poly.pdbx_strand_id
1 'polypeptide(L)'
;MTTKGAAMLASRLFALLTLLIGMVAVVPRPAVAEPVRVAEFLADCPFSHRLPDDPIVFPGLPGASHMHSFFGSRVTNAHTQLNDLLNGATNCNPAVDKSSYWVPTLYKDGAPVEPAIVTFYYLGEGVRDDIIARIQPLPLGLRIVAGNATATGPDHTTISRWSCLHAGHVGASKDFVTCPPGTMLESYLDFPQCWNGRDLDSADHKSHMAYPVAGACPSTHPVPVPKLRQVIRYPVSGDPSHFRLASGGGFTMHGDFFNAWPEAEMERRVRDCIRPIIKCGADGRPS
;
A
#
# COMPACT_ATOMS: atom_id res chain seq x y z
N MET A 1 75.28 43.57 56.97
CA MET A 1 74.13 42.85 57.57
C MET A 1 72.91 43.74 57.45
N THR A 2 71.77 43.16 57.01
CA THR A 2 70.39 43.73 57.02
C THR A 2 70.19 45.01 56.18
N THR A 3 69.14 45.26 55.39
CA THR A 3 67.76 44.76 55.37
C THR A 3 67.06 45.22 54.08
N LYS A 4 66.02 44.46 53.72
CA LYS A 4 64.81 44.72 52.90
C LYS A 4 64.46 46.18 52.50
N GLY A 5 63.75 46.31 51.37
CA GLY A 5 62.74 47.38 51.19
C GLY A 5 62.28 47.59 49.74
N ALA A 6 61.00 47.33 49.48
CA ALA A 6 60.34 47.41 48.17
C ALA A 6 60.06 48.85 47.68
N ALA A 7 59.85 49.02 46.38
CA ALA A 7 58.70 49.76 45.81
C ALA A 7 58.67 49.67 44.26
N MET A 8 57.53 49.25 43.73
CA MET A 8 57.14 49.36 42.32
C MET A 8 56.97 50.83 41.92
N LEU A 9 57.25 51.17 40.65
CA LEU A 9 56.37 52.03 39.87
C LEU A 9 56.51 51.73 38.36
N ALA A 10 55.35 51.54 37.73
CA ALA A 10 55.18 51.03 36.37
C ALA A 10 55.51 52.06 35.28
N SER A 11 56.11 51.60 34.17
CA SER A 11 56.16 52.33 32.91
C SER A 11 55.48 51.49 31.82
N ARG A 12 54.54 52.13 31.12
CA ARG A 12 53.60 51.52 30.16
C ARG A 12 54.31 51.24 28.84
N LEU A 13 54.28 49.99 28.35
CA LEU A 13 54.66 49.63 26.98
C LEU A 13 53.55 48.82 26.29
N PHE A 14 53.35 49.16 25.02
CA PHE A 14 52.35 48.74 24.05
C PHE A 14 52.22 47.22 23.83
N ALA A 15 50.98 46.76 23.58
CA ALA A 15 50.71 45.68 22.61
C ALA A 15 49.31 45.87 22.02
N LEU A 16 49.23 46.28 20.75
CA LEU A 16 48.00 46.22 19.95
C LEU A 16 47.71 44.73 19.69
N LEU A 17 46.71 44.18 20.37
CA LEU A 17 46.24 42.82 20.11
C LEU A 17 45.18 42.88 19.00
N THR A 18 45.57 42.63 17.75
CA THR A 18 44.61 42.42 16.66
C THR A 18 43.85 41.12 16.90
N LEU A 19 42.60 41.25 17.33
CA LEU A 19 41.68 40.14 17.52
C LEU A 19 41.22 39.65 16.13
N LEU A 20 41.85 38.57 15.61
CA LEU A 20 41.25 37.82 14.49
C LEU A 20 40.02 37.09 15.03
N ILE A 21 38.85 37.71 14.88
CA ILE A 21 37.57 37.02 15.05
C ILE A 21 37.41 36.12 13.82
N GLY A 22 37.77 34.84 13.94
CA GLY A 22 37.43 33.84 12.96
C GLY A 22 35.91 33.73 12.86
N MET A 23 35.32 34.20 11.76
CA MET A 23 33.93 33.90 11.45
C MET A 23 33.83 32.39 11.18
N VAL A 24 33.43 31.62 12.20
CA VAL A 24 32.95 30.26 11.99
C VAL A 24 31.62 30.39 11.26
N ALA A 25 31.63 30.13 9.94
CA ALA A 25 30.42 30.01 9.17
C ALA A 25 29.62 28.83 9.74
N VAL A 26 28.59 29.14 10.54
CA VAL A 26 27.60 28.14 10.97
C VAL A 26 26.80 27.79 9.72
N VAL A 27 27.19 26.71 9.05
CA VAL A 27 26.38 26.14 7.97
C VAL A 27 25.11 25.60 8.63
N PRO A 28 23.92 26.15 8.34
CA PRO A 28 22.69 25.60 8.91
C PRO A 28 22.56 24.16 8.40
N ARG A 29 22.50 23.19 9.32
CA ARG A 29 22.11 21.83 8.95
C ARG A 29 20.71 21.92 8.35
N PRO A 30 20.46 21.32 7.17
CA PRO A 30 19.10 21.25 6.66
C PRO A 30 18.23 20.60 7.73
N ALA A 31 17.14 21.27 8.12
CA ALA A 31 16.15 20.69 9.00
C ALA A 31 15.64 19.42 8.32
N VAL A 32 15.94 18.26 8.91
CA VAL A 32 15.30 17.02 8.49
C VAL A 32 13.84 17.17 8.89
N ALA A 33 12.93 17.24 7.92
CA ALA A 33 11.51 17.27 8.21
C ALA A 33 11.15 16.04 9.05
N GLU A 34 10.41 16.24 10.13
CA GLU A 34 9.93 15.12 10.95
C GLU A 34 9.08 14.19 10.07
N PRO A 35 9.30 12.86 10.13
CA PRO A 35 8.59 11.93 9.28
C PRO A 35 7.09 11.94 9.58
N VAL A 36 6.27 11.89 8.53
CA VAL A 36 4.82 11.81 8.68
C VAL A 36 4.45 10.47 9.35
N ARG A 37 3.70 10.54 10.46
CA ARG A 37 3.39 9.37 11.31
C ARG A 37 2.19 8.58 10.79
N VAL A 38 2.41 7.81 9.73
CA VAL A 38 1.43 6.87 9.15
C VAL A 38 2.19 5.59 8.79
N ALA A 39 1.84 4.43 9.33
CA ALA A 39 2.49 3.17 8.95
C ALA A 39 2.10 2.77 7.52
N GLU A 40 2.84 3.24 6.51
CA GLU A 40 2.46 3.10 5.10
C GLU A 40 3.67 3.02 4.17
N PHE A 41 3.58 2.16 3.15
CA PHE A 41 4.25 2.36 1.87
C PHE A 41 3.27 1.98 0.74
N LEU A 42 3.62 2.28 -0.52
CA LEU A 42 2.73 2.00 -1.64
C LEU A 42 3.47 1.44 -2.86
N ALA A 43 2.67 0.85 -3.75
CA ALA A 43 3.03 0.62 -5.14
C ALA A 43 1.94 1.18 -6.07
N ASP A 44 2.34 2.01 -7.02
CA ASP A 44 1.47 2.46 -8.10
C ASP A 44 1.65 1.51 -9.29
N CYS A 45 0.63 0.74 -9.62
CA CYS A 45 0.71 -0.25 -10.69
C CYS A 45 -0.44 0.01 -11.69
N PRO A 46 -0.18 0.74 -12.78
CA PRO A 46 -1.20 1.02 -13.80
C PRO A 46 -1.84 -0.24 -14.36
N PHE A 47 -2.94 -0.06 -15.10
CA PHE A 47 -3.55 -1.14 -15.85
C PHE A 47 -2.53 -1.88 -16.73
N SER A 48 -2.56 -3.21 -16.69
CA SER A 48 -1.73 -4.06 -17.55
C SER A 48 -2.52 -4.60 -18.73
N HIS A 49 -3.50 -5.47 -18.47
CA HIS A 49 -4.28 -6.17 -19.48
C HIS A 49 -5.57 -6.77 -18.89
N ARG A 50 -6.39 -7.41 -19.72
CA ARG A 50 -7.59 -8.14 -19.30
C ARG A 50 -7.62 -9.54 -19.85
N LEU A 51 -8.01 -10.50 -19.01
CA LEU A 51 -8.29 -11.89 -19.40
C LEU A 51 -9.45 -12.43 -18.56
N PRO A 52 -10.26 -13.35 -19.09
CA PRO A 52 -11.25 -14.14 -18.33
C PRO A 52 -10.58 -15.27 -17.53
N ASP A 53 -9.47 -14.98 -16.87
CA ASP A 53 -8.59 -15.95 -16.23
C ASP A 53 -8.48 -15.66 -14.73
N ASP A 54 -8.23 -16.70 -13.93
CA ASP A 54 -7.88 -16.57 -12.52
C ASP A 54 -6.91 -17.70 -12.10
N PRO A 55 -5.60 -17.44 -11.96
CA PRO A 55 -4.64 -18.48 -11.59
C PRO A 55 -4.72 -18.91 -10.12
N ILE A 56 -5.50 -18.23 -9.27
CA ILE A 56 -5.74 -18.64 -7.88
C ILE A 56 -6.95 -19.57 -7.83
N VAL A 57 -8.09 -19.10 -8.35
CA VAL A 57 -9.39 -19.78 -8.24
C VAL A 57 -9.57 -20.87 -9.30
N PHE A 58 -9.05 -20.67 -10.52
CA PHE A 58 -9.17 -21.59 -11.64
C PHE A 58 -7.80 -21.89 -12.29
N PRO A 59 -6.82 -22.42 -11.51
CA PRO A 59 -5.47 -22.63 -11.99
C PRO A 59 -5.44 -23.59 -13.20
N GLY A 60 -4.78 -23.16 -14.27
CA GLY A 60 -4.62 -23.92 -15.51
C GLY A 60 -5.87 -23.99 -16.39
N LEU A 61 -6.92 -23.19 -16.10
CA LEU A 61 -8.17 -23.17 -16.87
C LEU A 61 -8.41 -21.80 -17.52
N PRO A 62 -7.83 -21.53 -18.71
CA PRO A 62 -8.09 -20.29 -19.44
C PRO A 62 -9.58 -20.09 -19.73
N GLY A 63 -10.08 -18.87 -19.51
CA GLY A 63 -11.48 -18.52 -19.77
C GLY A 63 -12.50 -19.06 -18.77
N ALA A 64 -12.06 -19.72 -17.69
CA ALA A 64 -12.97 -20.26 -16.68
C ALA A 64 -13.53 -19.20 -15.73
N SER A 65 -12.95 -17.99 -15.69
CA SER A 65 -13.40 -16.90 -14.84
C SER A 65 -14.20 -15.84 -15.61
N HIS A 66 -14.82 -14.91 -14.89
CA HIS A 66 -15.27 -13.65 -15.51
C HIS A 66 -14.06 -12.79 -15.91
N MET A 67 -14.31 -11.73 -16.68
CA MET A 67 -13.25 -10.84 -17.14
C MET A 67 -12.57 -10.09 -15.98
N HIS A 68 -11.29 -10.33 -15.77
CA HIS A 68 -10.46 -9.61 -14.82
C HIS A 68 -9.64 -8.51 -15.49
N SER A 69 -9.42 -7.40 -14.77
CA SER A 69 -8.41 -6.39 -15.10
C SER A 69 -7.19 -6.61 -14.20
N PHE A 70 -6.03 -6.80 -14.82
CA PHE A 70 -4.77 -7.14 -14.15
C PHE A 70 -3.85 -5.93 -14.00
N PHE A 71 -3.08 -5.89 -12.92
CA PHE A 71 -2.15 -4.84 -12.54
C PHE A 71 -0.82 -5.44 -12.04
N GLY A 72 0.26 -4.67 -12.19
CA GLY A 72 1.60 -5.06 -11.78
C GLY A 72 2.28 -5.97 -12.79
N SER A 73 2.33 -7.27 -12.49
CA SER A 73 2.83 -8.28 -13.42
C SER A 73 2.13 -8.21 -14.79
N ARG A 74 2.94 -8.23 -15.86
CA ARG A 74 2.46 -8.23 -17.26
C ARG A 74 2.28 -9.61 -17.85
N VAL A 75 2.59 -10.66 -17.09
CA VAL A 75 2.60 -12.05 -17.58
C VAL A 75 1.47 -12.89 -17.00
N THR A 76 0.64 -12.31 -16.12
CA THR A 76 -0.43 -13.03 -15.44
C THR A 76 -1.47 -13.58 -16.43
N ASN A 77 -1.81 -14.85 -16.30
CA ASN A 77 -2.85 -15.58 -17.02
C ASN A 77 -3.22 -16.83 -16.20
N ALA A 78 -4.13 -17.69 -16.70
CA ALA A 78 -4.59 -18.87 -15.96
C ALA A 78 -3.49 -19.86 -15.55
N HIS A 79 -2.32 -19.87 -16.22
CA HIS A 79 -1.22 -20.79 -15.91
C HIS A 79 -0.13 -20.18 -15.02
N THR A 80 -0.27 -18.91 -14.61
CA THR A 80 0.78 -18.19 -13.92
C THR A 80 1.13 -18.82 -12.58
N GLN A 81 2.42 -19.09 -12.40
CA GLN A 81 3.02 -19.54 -11.16
C GLN A 81 3.96 -18.46 -10.61
N LEU A 82 4.43 -18.66 -9.37
CA LEU A 82 5.32 -17.72 -8.70
C LEU A 82 6.59 -17.42 -9.53
N ASN A 83 7.18 -18.45 -10.14
CA ASN A 83 8.39 -18.27 -10.93
C ASN A 83 8.16 -17.43 -12.20
N ASP A 84 6.95 -17.46 -12.77
CA ASP A 84 6.60 -16.60 -13.90
C ASP A 84 6.56 -15.13 -13.47
N LEU A 85 5.98 -14.85 -12.30
CA LEU A 85 5.95 -13.50 -11.73
C LEU A 85 7.37 -12.98 -11.44
N LEU A 86 8.19 -13.78 -10.77
CA LEU A 86 9.57 -13.41 -10.41
C LEU A 86 10.45 -13.08 -11.64
N ASN A 87 10.26 -13.80 -12.74
CA ASN A 87 11.00 -13.59 -13.98
C ASN A 87 10.28 -12.64 -14.97
N GLY A 88 9.07 -12.21 -14.64
CA GLY A 88 8.21 -11.41 -15.49
C GLY A 88 8.52 -9.91 -15.49
N ALA A 89 8.03 -9.23 -16.52
CA ALA A 89 7.95 -7.79 -16.54
C ALA A 89 6.83 -7.29 -15.61
N THR A 90 7.06 -6.14 -14.96
CA THR A 90 6.07 -5.43 -14.13
C THR A 90 5.91 -4.01 -14.65
N ASN A 91 4.73 -3.42 -14.48
CA ASN A 91 4.52 -1.98 -14.68
C ASN A 91 4.42 -1.19 -13.36
N CYS A 92 4.67 -1.82 -12.21
CA CYS A 92 4.63 -1.15 -10.93
C CYS A 92 5.74 -0.11 -10.76
N ASN A 93 5.42 0.92 -9.98
CA ASN A 93 6.37 1.77 -9.28
C ASN A 93 6.20 1.51 -7.77
N PRO A 94 7.18 0.90 -7.10
CA PRO A 94 8.53 0.61 -7.58
C PRO A 94 8.59 -0.62 -8.50
N ALA A 95 9.51 -0.61 -9.47
CA ALA A 95 9.68 -1.69 -10.45
C ALA A 95 10.22 -3.01 -9.85
N VAL A 96 10.59 -3.00 -8.56
CA VAL A 96 10.97 -4.19 -7.80
C VAL A 96 9.76 -5.04 -7.43
N ASP A 97 8.55 -4.46 -7.39
CA ASP A 97 7.33 -5.22 -7.16
C ASP A 97 6.96 -6.06 -8.39
N LYS A 98 7.10 -7.38 -8.24
CA LYS A 98 6.75 -8.37 -9.27
C LYS A 98 5.38 -8.99 -9.07
N SER A 99 4.63 -8.54 -8.07
CA SER A 99 3.34 -9.13 -7.70
C SER A 99 2.30 -8.93 -8.79
N SER A 100 1.28 -9.77 -8.75
CA SER A 100 0.09 -9.62 -9.58
C SER A 100 -1.11 -9.27 -8.71
N TYR A 101 -1.91 -8.33 -9.22
CA TYR A 101 -3.16 -7.92 -8.61
C TYR A 101 -4.26 -7.92 -9.67
N TRP A 102 -5.46 -8.37 -9.35
CA TRP A 102 -6.58 -8.27 -10.29
C TRP A 102 -7.92 -8.10 -9.59
N VAL A 103 -8.87 -7.55 -10.35
CA VAL A 103 -10.26 -7.27 -9.93
C VAL A 103 -11.20 -7.55 -11.09
N PRO A 104 -12.50 -7.77 -10.85
CA PRO A 104 -13.48 -7.87 -11.93
C PRO A 104 -13.49 -6.57 -12.74
N THR A 105 -13.47 -6.70 -14.06
CA THR A 105 -13.44 -5.56 -14.97
C THR A 105 -14.68 -4.70 -14.80
N LEU A 106 -14.50 -3.39 -14.63
CA LEU A 106 -15.59 -2.43 -14.68
C LEU A 106 -16.02 -2.21 -16.14
N TYR A 107 -17.34 -2.17 -16.35
CA TYR A 107 -17.97 -1.79 -17.60
C TYR A 107 -18.83 -0.55 -17.41
N LYS A 108 -18.85 0.32 -18.42
CA LYS A 108 -19.83 1.40 -18.58
C LYS A 108 -20.51 1.21 -19.92
N ASP A 109 -21.85 1.12 -19.93
CA ASP A 109 -22.63 0.92 -21.16
C ASP A 109 -22.17 -0.32 -21.97
N GLY A 110 -21.74 -1.37 -21.28
CA GLY A 110 -21.22 -2.60 -21.89
C GLY A 110 -19.78 -2.51 -22.41
N ALA A 111 -19.14 -1.34 -22.41
CA ALA A 111 -17.74 -1.18 -22.79
C ALA A 111 -16.82 -1.28 -21.55
N PRO A 112 -15.68 -2.00 -21.63
CA PRO A 112 -14.75 -2.10 -20.51
C PRO A 112 -14.10 -0.73 -20.22
N VAL A 113 -14.00 -0.38 -18.95
CA VAL A 113 -13.40 0.87 -18.48
C VAL A 113 -11.99 0.60 -18.00
N GLU A 114 -11.01 1.28 -18.60
CA GLU A 114 -9.63 1.26 -18.12
C GLU A 114 -9.47 2.18 -16.90
N PRO A 115 -8.94 1.68 -15.78
CA PRO A 115 -8.60 2.52 -14.64
C PRO A 115 -7.58 3.60 -15.01
N ALA A 116 -7.79 4.82 -14.51
CA ALA A 116 -6.87 5.93 -14.71
C ALA A 116 -5.75 5.94 -13.66
N ILE A 117 -6.05 5.56 -12.41
CA ILE A 117 -5.11 5.57 -11.29
C ILE A 117 -5.34 4.32 -10.46
N VAL A 118 -4.26 3.61 -10.15
CA VAL A 118 -4.29 2.37 -9.37
C VAL A 118 -3.13 2.38 -8.38
N THR A 119 -3.47 2.37 -7.09
CA THR A 119 -2.49 2.38 -6.01
C THR A 119 -2.79 1.25 -5.04
N PHE A 120 -1.75 0.51 -4.69
CA PHE A 120 -1.74 -0.54 -3.69
C PHE A 120 -1.01 -0.03 -2.45
N TYR A 121 -1.77 0.25 -1.40
CA TYR A 121 -1.22 0.69 -0.11
C TYR A 121 -0.95 -0.50 0.78
N TYR A 122 0.21 -0.52 1.41
CA TYR A 122 0.59 -1.47 2.45
C TYR A 122 0.60 -0.73 3.77
N LEU A 123 -0.30 -1.11 4.68
CA LEU A 123 -0.68 -0.30 5.83
C LEU A 123 -0.50 -1.06 7.15
N GLY A 124 -0.02 -0.36 8.18
CA GLY A 124 -0.14 -0.78 9.58
C GLY A 124 -1.46 -0.30 10.22
N GLU A 125 -2.57 -0.34 9.49
CA GLU A 125 -3.88 0.18 9.95
C GLU A 125 -4.80 -0.96 10.41
N GLY A 126 -5.71 -0.67 11.34
CA GLY A 126 -6.73 -1.62 11.82
C GLY A 126 -6.27 -2.52 12.96
N VAL A 127 -5.03 -2.31 13.43
CA VAL A 127 -4.45 -2.96 14.61
C VAL A 127 -3.83 -1.92 15.53
N ARG A 128 -3.63 -2.26 16.80
CA ARG A 128 -2.97 -1.38 17.78
C ARG A 128 -1.47 -1.23 17.50
N ASP A 129 -0.86 -0.14 17.97
CA ASP A 129 0.56 0.16 17.79
C ASP A 129 1.50 -0.97 18.26
N ASP A 130 1.15 -1.67 19.35
CA ASP A 130 1.93 -2.81 19.86
C ASP A 130 1.92 -4.01 18.88
N ILE A 131 0.90 -4.10 18.03
CA ILE A 131 0.78 -5.09 16.96
C ILE A 131 1.50 -4.59 15.71
N ILE A 132 1.40 -3.29 15.37
CA ILE A 132 2.14 -2.68 14.26
C ILE A 132 3.64 -2.95 14.40
N ALA A 133 4.19 -2.77 15.60
CA ALA A 133 5.60 -3.02 15.90
C ALA A 133 6.05 -4.48 15.66
N ARG A 134 5.11 -5.42 15.55
CA ARG A 134 5.34 -6.86 15.33
C ARG A 134 4.93 -7.35 13.94
N ILE A 135 4.43 -6.46 13.07
CA ILE A 135 4.08 -6.80 11.68
C ILE A 135 5.27 -7.46 10.99
N GLN A 136 5.00 -8.61 10.38
CA GLN A 136 5.93 -9.41 9.59
C GLN A 136 5.77 -9.12 8.09
N PRO A 137 6.80 -9.31 7.26
CA PRO A 137 6.68 -9.20 5.81
C PRO A 137 5.62 -10.18 5.26
N LEU A 138 4.90 -9.78 4.21
CA LEU A 138 4.04 -10.70 3.47
C LEU A 138 4.91 -11.83 2.89
N PRO A 139 4.61 -13.10 3.19
CA PRO A 139 5.37 -14.24 2.66
C PRO A 139 5.36 -14.27 1.13
N LEU A 140 6.52 -14.55 0.53
CA LEU A 140 6.63 -14.74 -0.92
C LEU A 140 5.70 -15.88 -1.36
N GLY A 141 4.93 -15.64 -2.42
CA GLY A 141 3.98 -16.61 -2.96
C GLY A 141 2.63 -16.70 -2.22
N LEU A 142 2.39 -15.85 -1.22
CA LEU A 142 1.07 -15.71 -0.60
C LEU A 142 0.02 -15.31 -1.65
N ARG A 143 -1.12 -16.01 -1.65
CA ARG A 143 -2.27 -15.81 -2.52
C ARG A 143 -3.47 -15.43 -1.69
N ILE A 144 -4.13 -14.31 -1.97
CA ILE A 144 -5.29 -13.86 -1.19
C ILE A 144 -6.41 -13.45 -2.13
N VAL A 145 -7.63 -13.93 -1.87
CA VAL A 145 -8.85 -13.41 -2.48
C VAL A 145 -9.65 -12.63 -1.44
N ALA A 146 -9.74 -11.30 -1.58
CA ALA A 146 -10.56 -10.44 -0.73
C ALA A 146 -11.92 -10.14 -1.38
N GLY A 147 -12.93 -9.86 -0.58
CA GLY A 147 -14.27 -9.49 -1.06
C GLY A 147 -15.13 -10.70 -1.41
N ASN A 148 -16.21 -10.45 -2.16
CA ASN A 148 -17.25 -11.45 -2.40
C ASN A 148 -17.79 -11.37 -3.84
N ALA A 149 -17.25 -12.20 -4.73
CA ALA A 149 -17.68 -12.28 -6.13
C ALA A 149 -19.12 -12.76 -6.32
N THR A 150 -19.69 -13.46 -5.33
CA THR A 150 -21.04 -14.05 -5.39
C THR A 150 -22.05 -13.31 -4.52
N ALA A 151 -21.69 -12.11 -4.03
CA ALA A 151 -22.61 -11.27 -3.28
C ALA A 151 -23.88 -11.00 -4.09
N THR A 152 -25.04 -11.13 -3.45
CA THR A 152 -26.36 -10.88 -4.06
C THR A 152 -26.93 -9.52 -3.67
N GLY A 153 -26.20 -8.75 -2.86
CA GLY A 153 -26.56 -7.40 -2.45
C GLY A 153 -25.50 -6.74 -1.57
N PRO A 154 -25.67 -5.43 -1.26
CA PRO A 154 -24.67 -4.64 -0.53
C PRO A 154 -24.31 -5.17 0.85
N ASP A 155 -25.24 -5.80 1.57
CA ASP A 155 -24.96 -6.32 2.92
C ASP A 155 -24.09 -7.58 2.93
N HIS A 156 -23.87 -8.20 1.76
CA HIS A 156 -23.06 -9.41 1.62
C HIS A 156 -21.58 -9.11 1.30
N THR A 157 -21.20 -7.83 1.32
CA THR A 157 -19.82 -7.37 1.29
C THR A 157 -19.55 -6.43 2.48
N THR A 158 -18.35 -6.49 3.04
CA THR A 158 -17.98 -5.68 4.23
C THR A 158 -16.68 -4.93 4.07
N ILE A 159 -15.88 -5.25 3.05
CA ILE A 159 -14.49 -4.79 2.93
C ILE A 159 -14.22 -3.98 1.65
N SER A 160 -15.25 -3.84 0.79
CA SER A 160 -15.20 -3.02 -0.41
C SER A 160 -16.14 -1.82 -0.28
N ARG A 161 -15.73 -0.66 -0.81
CA ARG A 161 -16.59 0.52 -0.93
C ARG A 161 -16.32 1.31 -2.20
N TRP A 162 -17.33 2.04 -2.63
CA TRP A 162 -17.32 2.96 -3.77
C TRP A 162 -17.55 4.39 -3.27
N SER A 163 -16.81 5.32 -3.84
CA SER A 163 -16.92 6.76 -3.58
C SER A 163 -16.56 7.55 -4.83
N CYS A 164 -16.51 8.87 -4.73
CA CYS A 164 -16.13 9.75 -5.83
C CYS A 164 -14.89 10.57 -5.46
N LEU A 165 -13.81 10.41 -6.22
CA LEU A 165 -12.62 11.26 -6.07
C LEU A 165 -12.98 12.71 -6.39
N HIS A 166 -12.46 13.65 -5.60
CA HIS A 166 -12.79 15.09 -5.66
C HIS A 166 -14.26 15.44 -5.33
N ALA A 167 -15.04 14.50 -4.78
CA ALA A 167 -16.39 14.76 -4.31
C ALA A 167 -16.67 14.08 -2.96
N GLY A 168 -15.92 14.47 -1.93
CA GLY A 168 -16.04 13.90 -0.58
C GLY A 168 -17.39 14.13 0.13
N HIS A 169 -18.29 14.93 -0.45
CA HIS A 169 -19.67 15.07 0.02
C HIS A 169 -20.56 13.88 -0.40
N VAL A 170 -20.13 13.08 -1.39
CA VAL A 170 -20.83 11.85 -1.77
C VAL A 170 -20.49 10.77 -0.75
N GLY A 171 -21.50 10.30 -0.03
CA GLY A 171 -21.35 9.20 0.92
C GLY A 171 -20.86 7.93 0.23
N ALA A 172 -19.88 7.26 0.84
CA ALA A 172 -19.42 5.98 0.33
C ALA A 172 -20.51 4.91 0.46
N SER A 173 -20.57 4.00 -0.50
CA SER A 173 -21.51 2.89 -0.52
C SER A 173 -20.79 1.57 -0.76
N LYS A 174 -21.44 0.45 -0.44
CA LYS A 174 -20.97 -0.89 -0.79
C LYS A 174 -21.36 -1.29 -2.21
N ASP A 175 -22.17 -0.48 -2.87
CA ASP A 175 -22.47 -0.57 -4.29
C ASP A 175 -22.04 0.73 -5.00
N PHE A 176 -22.15 0.79 -6.32
CA PHE A 176 -21.83 1.99 -7.08
C PHE A 176 -22.56 3.23 -6.55
N VAL A 177 -21.92 4.38 -6.70
CA VAL A 177 -22.44 5.69 -6.29
C VAL A 177 -22.59 6.61 -7.49
N THR A 178 -23.53 7.55 -7.40
CA THR A 178 -23.66 8.61 -8.40
C THR A 178 -22.56 9.65 -8.20
N CYS A 179 -21.64 9.74 -9.16
CA CYS A 179 -20.54 10.69 -9.10
C CYS A 179 -20.82 11.95 -9.93
N PRO A 180 -20.58 13.17 -9.39
CA PRO A 180 -20.76 14.41 -10.14
C PRO A 180 -19.91 14.48 -11.41
N PRO A 181 -20.34 15.21 -12.47
CA PRO A 181 -19.52 15.43 -13.65
C PRO A 181 -18.14 16.02 -13.29
N GLY A 182 -17.08 15.56 -13.97
CA GLY A 182 -15.71 16.01 -13.72
C GLY A 182 -15.01 15.33 -12.53
N THR A 183 -15.69 14.38 -11.87
CA THR A 183 -15.11 13.53 -10.81
C THR A 183 -14.79 12.14 -11.35
N MET A 184 -14.24 11.27 -10.49
CA MET A 184 -13.95 9.88 -10.85
C MET A 184 -14.60 8.93 -9.86
N LEU A 185 -15.22 7.87 -10.36
CA LEU A 185 -15.62 6.73 -9.55
C LEU A 185 -14.36 6.09 -8.93
N GLU A 186 -14.39 5.89 -7.63
CA GLU A 186 -13.27 5.38 -6.84
C GLU A 186 -13.70 4.14 -6.07
N SER A 187 -12.91 3.08 -6.12
CA SER A 187 -13.11 1.84 -5.38
C SER A 187 -12.01 1.65 -4.36
N TYR A 188 -12.38 1.18 -3.17
CA TYR A 188 -11.47 0.72 -2.12
C TYR A 188 -11.78 -0.73 -1.81
N LEU A 189 -10.74 -1.53 -1.65
CA LEU A 189 -10.82 -2.92 -1.24
C LEU A 189 -9.73 -3.21 -0.20
N ASP A 190 -10.15 -3.58 1.00
CA ASP A 190 -9.24 -3.98 2.09
C ASP A 190 -9.06 -5.49 2.10
N PHE A 191 -7.82 -5.94 2.04
CA PHE A 191 -7.43 -7.33 2.21
C PHE A 191 -7.27 -7.66 3.71
N PRO A 192 -7.43 -8.93 4.12
CA PRO A 192 -7.14 -9.35 5.48
C PRO A 192 -5.65 -9.21 5.81
N GLN A 193 -5.33 -8.90 7.07
CA GLN A 193 -3.95 -8.63 7.51
C GLN A 193 -3.47 -9.49 8.69
N CYS A 194 -4.15 -10.60 8.97
CA CYS A 194 -3.74 -11.60 9.95
C CYS A 194 -3.56 -12.94 9.25
N TRP A 195 -2.33 -13.44 9.19
CA TRP A 195 -1.97 -14.69 8.57
C TRP A 195 -1.91 -15.82 9.61
N ASN A 196 -2.28 -17.04 9.21
CA ASN A 196 -2.20 -18.22 10.07
C ASN A 196 -0.77 -18.69 10.39
N GLY A 197 0.23 -18.11 9.74
CA GLY A 197 1.65 -18.40 9.98
C GLY A 197 2.16 -19.65 9.27
N ARG A 198 1.34 -20.30 8.44
CA ARG A 198 1.67 -21.58 7.79
C ARG A 198 1.39 -21.61 6.30
N ASP A 199 0.17 -21.27 5.89
CA ASP A 199 -0.33 -21.58 4.55
C ASP A 199 -0.24 -20.37 3.62
N LEU A 200 0.41 -20.52 2.46
CA LEU A 200 0.47 -19.47 1.44
C LEU A 200 -0.82 -19.36 0.61
N ASP A 201 -1.69 -20.35 0.73
CA ASP A 201 -3.02 -20.39 0.13
C ASP A 201 -3.87 -21.43 0.90
N SER A 202 -5.19 -21.33 0.81
CA SER A 202 -6.13 -22.31 1.37
C SER A 202 -7.06 -22.83 0.28
N ALA A 203 -7.78 -23.93 0.53
CA ALA A 203 -8.68 -24.52 -0.46
C ALA A 203 -9.81 -23.57 -0.92
N ASP A 204 -10.16 -22.60 -0.08
CA ASP A 204 -11.13 -21.53 -0.36
C ASP A 204 -10.47 -20.18 -0.69
N HIS A 205 -9.14 -20.15 -0.77
CA HIS A 205 -8.27 -19.00 -1.01
C HIS A 205 -8.44 -17.82 -0.04
N LYS A 206 -9.09 -18.06 1.10
CA LYS A 206 -9.51 -17.06 2.08
C LYS A 206 -9.15 -17.43 3.51
N SER A 207 -9.45 -18.66 3.94
CA SER A 207 -9.37 -19.10 5.34
C SER A 207 -7.97 -19.16 5.98
N HIS A 208 -6.90 -19.02 5.20
CA HIS A 208 -5.54 -18.86 5.74
C HIS A 208 -5.24 -17.41 6.20
N MET A 209 -6.16 -16.48 5.92
CA MET A 209 -6.12 -15.09 6.33
C MET A 209 -7.37 -14.70 7.13
N ALA A 210 -7.22 -13.73 8.02
CA ALA A 210 -8.31 -13.15 8.79
C ALA A 210 -8.19 -11.63 8.92
N TYR A 211 -9.33 -10.98 9.19
CA TYR A 211 -9.36 -9.59 9.59
C TYR A 211 -9.14 -9.48 11.10
N PRO A 212 -8.47 -8.42 11.58
CA PRO A 212 -8.37 -8.14 13.01
C PRO A 212 -9.73 -7.97 13.67
N VAL A 213 -9.81 -8.36 14.94
CA VAL A 213 -10.97 -8.11 15.80
C VAL A 213 -10.48 -7.28 16.98
N ALA A 214 -11.15 -6.16 17.26
CA ALA A 214 -10.79 -5.23 18.33
C ALA A 214 -9.30 -4.80 18.31
N GLY A 215 -8.77 -4.55 17.11
CA GLY A 215 -7.40 -4.07 16.91
C GLY A 215 -6.30 -5.13 17.11
N ALA A 216 -6.64 -6.41 17.12
CA ALA A 216 -5.66 -7.51 17.19
C ALA A 216 -6.01 -8.66 16.25
N CYS A 217 -4.99 -9.41 15.86
CA CYS A 217 -5.19 -10.63 15.12
C CYS A 217 -5.80 -11.74 16.00
N PRO A 218 -6.77 -12.51 15.48
CA PRO A 218 -7.29 -13.69 16.18
C PRO A 218 -6.18 -14.69 16.52
N SER A 219 -6.37 -15.49 17.58
CA SER A 219 -5.40 -16.52 17.95
C SER A 219 -5.20 -17.60 16.88
N THR A 220 -6.19 -17.79 15.99
CA THR A 220 -6.10 -18.68 14.83
C THR A 220 -5.22 -18.11 13.71
N HIS A 221 -4.97 -16.80 13.72
CA HIS A 221 -4.21 -16.07 12.70
C HIS A 221 -3.15 -15.16 13.34
N PRO A 222 -2.19 -15.74 14.08
CA PRO A 222 -1.39 -14.97 15.04
C PRO A 222 -0.32 -14.07 14.39
N VAL A 223 -0.08 -14.17 13.08
CA VAL A 223 0.98 -13.43 12.40
C VAL A 223 0.41 -12.18 11.72
N PRO A 224 0.60 -10.98 12.30
CA PRO A 224 0.18 -9.75 11.64
C PRO A 224 1.09 -9.48 10.43
N VAL A 225 0.50 -9.13 9.29
CA VAL A 225 1.18 -8.70 8.07
C VAL A 225 0.67 -7.31 7.66
N PRO A 226 1.33 -6.55 6.76
CA PRO A 226 0.76 -5.31 6.26
C PRO A 226 -0.63 -5.53 5.66
N LYS A 227 -1.57 -4.64 5.99
CA LYS A 227 -2.86 -4.60 5.30
C LYS A 227 -2.65 -4.07 3.89
N LEU A 228 -2.95 -4.88 2.89
CA LEU A 228 -3.05 -4.42 1.51
C LEU A 228 -4.41 -3.73 1.32
N ARG A 229 -4.40 -2.45 0.97
CA ARG A 229 -5.56 -1.70 0.51
C ARG A 229 -5.38 -1.34 -0.95
N GLN A 230 -6.28 -1.83 -1.77
CA GLN A 230 -6.34 -1.47 -3.17
C GLN A 230 -7.25 -0.25 -3.36
N VAL A 231 -6.76 0.75 -4.06
CA VAL A 231 -7.52 1.94 -4.45
C VAL A 231 -7.45 2.10 -5.96
N ILE A 232 -8.61 1.99 -6.62
CA ILE A 232 -8.73 2.11 -8.07
C ILE A 232 -9.64 3.27 -8.41
N ARG A 233 -9.20 4.16 -9.29
CA ARG A 233 -9.97 5.29 -9.80
C ARG A 233 -10.24 5.10 -11.28
N TYR A 234 -11.52 5.15 -11.64
CA TYR A 234 -11.99 5.01 -12.99
C TYR A 234 -12.39 6.40 -13.53
N PRO A 235 -12.03 6.74 -14.78
CA PRO A 235 -12.35 8.04 -15.38
C PRO A 235 -13.82 8.10 -15.84
N VAL A 236 -14.75 7.70 -14.97
CA VAL A 236 -16.20 7.68 -15.19
C VAL A 236 -16.91 8.36 -14.02
N SER A 237 -18.05 8.98 -14.34
CA SER A 237 -18.95 9.61 -13.39
C SER A 237 -20.39 9.51 -13.92
N GLY A 238 -21.37 9.94 -13.14
CA GLY A 238 -22.78 9.95 -13.53
C GLY A 238 -23.60 8.84 -12.87
N ASP A 239 -24.68 8.43 -13.54
CA ASP A 239 -25.66 7.48 -13.02
C ASP A 239 -25.08 6.05 -12.95
N PRO A 240 -25.08 5.40 -11.76
CA PRO A 240 -24.58 4.05 -11.57
C PRO A 240 -25.35 2.97 -12.32
N SER A 241 -26.55 3.24 -12.85
CA SER A 241 -27.30 2.29 -13.69
C SER A 241 -26.54 1.88 -14.97
N HIS A 242 -25.57 2.69 -15.39
CA HIS A 242 -24.70 2.43 -16.52
C HIS A 242 -23.46 1.60 -16.15
N PHE A 243 -23.21 1.34 -14.87
CA PHE A 243 -22.02 0.66 -14.38
C PHE A 243 -22.30 -0.80 -14.03
N ARG A 244 -21.34 -1.67 -14.33
CA ARG A 244 -21.38 -3.08 -13.95
C ARG A 244 -19.97 -3.64 -13.80
N LEU A 245 -19.72 -4.48 -12.80
CA LEU A 245 -18.53 -5.32 -12.76
C LEU A 245 -18.72 -6.58 -13.60
N ALA A 246 -17.63 -7.18 -14.08
CA ALA A 246 -17.68 -8.48 -14.73
C ALA A 246 -18.43 -9.54 -13.89
N SER A 247 -18.35 -9.43 -12.56
CA SER A 247 -19.01 -10.26 -11.56
C SER A 247 -20.44 -9.83 -11.19
N GLY A 248 -20.93 -8.67 -11.63
CA GLY A 248 -22.29 -8.18 -11.31
C GLY A 248 -22.34 -6.73 -10.84
N GLY A 249 -23.13 -6.44 -9.80
CA GLY A 249 -23.21 -5.12 -9.18
C GLY A 249 -21.91 -4.70 -8.48
N GLY A 250 -21.79 -3.45 -8.03
CA GLY A 250 -20.61 -2.96 -7.34
C GLY A 250 -20.33 -3.69 -6.03
N PHE A 251 -21.35 -4.26 -5.40
CA PHE A 251 -21.22 -5.10 -4.20
C PHE A 251 -20.54 -6.46 -4.44
N THR A 252 -20.38 -6.87 -5.71
CA THR A 252 -19.63 -8.08 -6.08
C THR A 252 -18.11 -7.84 -6.17
N MET A 253 -17.66 -6.63 -5.81
CA MET A 253 -16.25 -6.28 -5.80
C MET A 253 -15.45 -7.27 -4.95
N HIS A 254 -14.40 -7.79 -5.57
CA HIS A 254 -13.39 -8.65 -4.99
C HIS A 254 -12.07 -8.31 -5.65
N GLY A 255 -10.99 -8.79 -5.06
CA GLY A 255 -9.68 -8.61 -5.61
C GLY A 255 -8.75 -9.68 -5.14
N ASP A 256 -7.79 -9.94 -5.97
CA ASP A 256 -6.92 -11.09 -5.90
C ASP A 256 -5.49 -10.59 -5.90
N PHE A 257 -4.68 -11.17 -5.03
CA PHE A 257 -3.30 -10.79 -4.85
C PHE A 257 -2.43 -12.03 -4.84
N PHE A 258 -1.43 -12.06 -5.73
CA PHE A 258 -0.39 -13.08 -5.74
C PHE A 258 0.96 -12.40 -5.48
N ASN A 259 1.45 -12.54 -4.25
CA ASN A 259 2.63 -11.86 -3.77
C ASN A 259 3.91 -12.37 -4.44
N ALA A 260 4.62 -11.48 -5.13
CA ALA A 260 5.94 -11.72 -5.66
C ALA A 260 6.92 -10.59 -5.34
N TRP A 261 6.66 -9.80 -4.28
CA TRP A 261 7.67 -8.89 -3.75
C TRP A 261 8.92 -9.67 -3.33
N PRO A 262 10.13 -9.23 -3.74
CA PRO A 262 11.36 -9.81 -3.23
C PRO A 262 11.39 -9.71 -1.70
N GLU A 263 11.66 -10.82 -1.03
CA GLU A 263 11.54 -10.94 0.44
C GLU A 263 12.34 -9.87 1.18
N ALA A 264 13.58 -9.62 0.74
CA ALA A 264 14.45 -8.61 1.32
C ALA A 264 13.89 -7.19 1.20
N GLU A 265 13.19 -6.87 0.11
CA GLU A 265 12.59 -5.55 -0.09
C GLU A 265 11.30 -5.39 0.71
N MET A 266 10.46 -6.43 0.77
CA MET A 266 9.28 -6.44 1.64
C MET A 266 9.67 -6.27 3.12
N GLU A 267 10.66 -7.04 3.59
CA GLU A 267 11.18 -6.93 4.95
C GLU A 267 11.76 -5.53 5.22
N ARG A 268 12.53 -4.97 4.27
CA ARG A 268 13.06 -3.61 4.39
C ARG A 268 11.94 -2.59 4.60
N ARG A 269 10.89 -2.63 3.78
CA ARG A 269 9.76 -1.68 3.87
C ARG A 269 8.95 -1.87 5.15
N VAL A 270 8.72 -3.11 5.57
CA VAL A 270 8.05 -3.39 6.84
C VAL A 270 8.86 -2.87 8.03
N ARG A 271 10.18 -3.08 8.03
CA ARG A 271 11.07 -2.58 9.08
C ARG A 271 11.20 -1.06 9.10
N ASP A 272 11.30 -0.43 7.93
CA ASP A 272 11.66 0.99 7.82
C ASP A 272 10.43 1.93 7.78
N CYS A 273 9.26 1.42 7.38
CA CYS A 273 8.04 2.22 7.19
C CYS A 273 6.91 1.78 8.14
N ILE A 274 6.61 0.48 8.17
CA ILE A 274 5.43 0.00 8.90
C ILE A 274 5.67 -0.05 10.41
N ARG A 275 6.65 -0.83 10.88
CA ARG A 275 6.96 -0.98 12.31
C ARG A 275 7.23 0.33 13.04
N PRO A 276 7.94 1.33 12.48
CA PRO A 276 8.17 2.62 13.15
C PRO A 276 7.01 3.62 13.01
N ILE A 277 5.93 3.27 12.27
CA ILE A 277 4.79 4.14 11.98
C ILE A 277 5.26 5.39 11.22
N ILE A 278 5.83 5.17 10.03
CA ILE A 278 6.39 6.20 9.15
C ILE A 278 5.84 6.04 7.75
N LYS A 279 5.39 7.16 7.16
CA LYS A 279 4.92 7.17 5.78
C LYS A 279 6.12 7.10 4.86
N CYS A 280 6.11 6.15 3.95
CA CYS A 280 7.11 6.01 2.91
C CYS A 280 6.54 6.20 1.52
N GLY A 281 7.37 6.76 0.63
CA GLY A 281 7.08 6.84 -0.80
C GLY A 281 7.23 5.49 -1.51
N ALA A 282 7.03 5.50 -2.83
CA ALA A 282 7.21 4.33 -3.69
C ALA A 282 8.66 3.78 -3.64
N ASP A 283 9.66 4.62 -3.39
CA ASP A 283 11.06 4.21 -3.17
C ASP A 283 11.28 3.51 -1.82
N GLY A 284 10.26 3.44 -0.97
CA GLY A 284 10.30 2.84 0.35
C GLY A 284 11.17 3.62 1.32
N ARG A 285 11.22 4.95 1.17
CA ARG A 285 11.93 5.85 2.09
C ARG A 285 10.94 6.82 2.74
N PRO A 286 11.22 7.30 3.97
CA PRO A 286 10.38 8.28 4.65
C PRO A 286 10.09 9.51 3.79
N SER A 287 8.82 9.90 3.73
CA SER A 287 8.31 11.08 3.03
C SER A 287 7.91 12.20 3.99
#